data_AF-A0A192T2M4-F1
#
_entry.id   AF-A0A192T2M4-F1
#
_cell.length_a   1.000
_cell.length_b   1.000
_cell.length_c   1.000
_cell.angle_alpha   90.00
_cell.angle_beta   90.00
_cell.angle_gamma   90.00
#
_symmetry.space_group_name_H-M   'P 1'
#
loop_
_entity.id
_entity.type
_entity.pdbx_description
1 polymer ?
#
loop_
_entity_poly.entity_id
_entity_poly.type
_entity_poly.pdbx_seq_one_letter_code
_entity_poly.pdbx_strand_id
1 'polypeptide(L)'
;MSNEYPGSNANPLEVLDLANAYFDASKLLFNEGRKQVALSLAPARMCAIHAIELYLNAFLRYEGVAPEEIRKRMHNLAEPMFVDKLKLRKKTALHLEAMTTKREYIISRYAPERTREHTALNRLNATLSEVMAKVGKHMHSTSSAAHRQSLLRTAIELSSHFDWDADDGTREGALKRPNVSQDKAPAERLGHGPL
;
A
#
# COMPACT_ATOMS: atom_id res chain seq x y z
N MET A 1 -0.52 33.85 2.83
CA MET A 1 -1.05 32.50 2.54
C MET A 1 -0.07 31.84 1.60
N SER A 2 0.37 30.61 1.88
CA SER A 2 1.26 29.89 0.97
C SER A 2 0.61 29.80 -0.40
N ASN A 3 1.34 30.17 -1.45
CA ASN A 3 0.87 30.11 -2.85
C ASN A 3 0.92 28.67 -3.41
N GLU A 4 0.85 27.69 -2.52
CA GLU A 4 1.10 26.30 -2.82
C GLU A 4 -0.23 25.58 -3.01
N TYR A 5 -0.38 24.89 -4.14
CA TYR A 5 -1.63 24.22 -4.47
C TYR A 5 -1.94 23.14 -3.43
N PRO A 6 -3.19 23.01 -2.94
CA PRO A 6 -3.55 22.00 -1.95
C PRO A 6 -3.12 20.58 -2.35
N GLY A 7 -2.40 19.90 -1.46
CA GLY A 7 -1.90 18.54 -1.69
C GLY A 7 -0.55 18.45 -2.44
N SER A 8 0.12 19.57 -2.73
CA SER A 8 1.45 19.53 -3.37
C SER A 8 2.50 18.80 -2.53
N ASN A 9 2.40 18.91 -1.20
CA ASN A 9 3.27 18.21 -0.25
C ASN A 9 2.67 16.93 0.33
N ALA A 10 1.56 16.43 -0.22
CA ALA A 10 0.93 15.22 0.30
C ALA A 10 1.87 14.02 0.22
N ASN A 11 2.08 13.36 1.35
CA ASN A 11 2.86 12.13 1.46
C ASN A 11 2.09 10.99 0.77
N PRO A 12 2.75 10.15 -0.06
CA PRO A 12 2.11 8.96 -0.63
C PRO A 12 1.35 8.10 0.38
N LEU A 13 1.85 7.97 1.62
CA LEU A 13 1.19 7.18 2.68
C LEU A 13 -0.08 7.86 3.21
N GLU A 14 -0.10 9.19 3.34
CA GLU A 14 -1.32 9.91 3.73
C GLU A 14 -2.40 9.79 2.65
N VAL A 15 -2.01 9.80 1.37
CA VAL A 15 -2.93 9.56 0.25
C VAL A 15 -3.45 8.13 0.28
N LEU A 16 -2.62 7.15 0.66
CA LEU A 16 -3.02 5.75 0.84
C LEU A 16 -4.04 5.61 1.98
N ASP A 17 -3.81 6.27 3.12
CA ASP A 17 -4.74 6.27 4.25
C ASP A 17 -6.09 6.90 3.88
N LEU A 18 -6.07 7.98 3.12
CA LEU A 18 -7.29 8.57 2.58
C LEU A 18 -8.02 7.60 1.63
N ALA A 19 -7.29 6.87 0.79
CA ALA A 19 -7.86 5.85 -0.08
C ALA A 19 -8.57 4.74 0.73
N ASN A 20 -7.96 4.30 1.84
CA ASN A 20 -8.56 3.32 2.76
C ASN A 20 -9.86 3.84 3.38
N ALA A 21 -9.89 5.10 3.82
CA ALA A 21 -11.11 5.70 4.36
C ALA A 21 -12.27 5.73 3.34
N TYR A 22 -11.98 6.06 2.08
CA TYR A 22 -12.98 5.99 1.00
C TYR A 22 -13.40 4.56 0.68
N PHE A 23 -12.48 3.60 0.74
CA PHE A 23 -12.78 2.18 0.58
C PHE A 23 -13.77 1.70 1.65
N ASP A 24 -13.50 1.99 2.92
CA ASP A 24 -14.36 1.59 4.04
C ASP A 24 -15.74 2.24 3.94
N ALA A 25 -15.79 3.55 3.62
CA ALA A 25 -17.03 4.25 3.36
C ALA A 25 -17.84 3.60 2.22
N SER A 26 -17.17 3.22 1.12
CA SER A 26 -17.84 2.57 -0.01
C SER A 26 -18.47 1.23 0.40
N LYS A 27 -17.78 0.43 1.22
CA LYS A 27 -18.30 -0.86 1.70
C LYS A 27 -19.51 -0.68 2.60
N LEU A 28 -19.46 0.27 3.53
CA LEU A 28 -20.59 0.59 4.40
C LEU A 28 -21.81 0.99 3.57
N LEU A 29 -21.63 1.91 2.62
CA LEU A 29 -22.73 2.39 1.77
C LEU A 29 -23.29 1.29 0.84
N PHE A 30 -22.46 0.35 0.37
CA PHE A 30 -22.96 -0.78 -0.42
C PHE A 30 -23.82 -1.73 0.42
N ASN A 31 -23.54 -1.88 1.72
CA ASN A 31 -24.32 -2.72 2.61
C ASN A 31 -25.68 -2.09 2.94
N GLU A 32 -25.73 -0.77 3.12
CA GLU A 32 -26.95 0.00 3.41
C GLU A 32 -27.80 0.29 2.15
N GLY A 33 -27.20 0.16 0.97
CA GLY A 33 -27.84 0.47 -0.30
C GLY A 33 -28.97 -0.47 -0.69
N ARG A 34 -30.05 0.08 -1.27
CA ARG A 34 -31.17 -0.72 -1.80
C ARG A 34 -30.81 -1.25 -3.18
N LYS A 35 -30.53 -2.56 -3.28
CA LYS A 35 -30.04 -3.22 -4.52
C LYS A 35 -30.89 -2.95 -5.77
N GLN A 36 -32.20 -2.73 -5.62
CA GLN A 36 -33.11 -2.47 -6.75
C GLN A 36 -33.23 -0.97 -7.12
N VAL A 37 -32.62 -0.07 -6.36
CA VAL A 37 -32.67 1.37 -6.59
C VAL A 37 -31.26 1.85 -6.92
N ALA A 38 -30.93 1.92 -8.21
CA ALA A 38 -29.58 2.29 -8.68
C ALA A 38 -29.06 3.61 -8.07
N LEU A 39 -29.95 4.60 -7.89
CA LEU A 39 -29.61 5.87 -7.27
C LEU A 39 -29.16 5.73 -5.81
N SER A 40 -29.71 4.76 -5.06
CA SER A 40 -29.30 4.51 -3.68
C SER A 40 -27.86 3.97 -3.58
N LEU A 41 -27.34 3.42 -4.68
CA LEU A 41 -25.96 2.92 -4.77
C LEU A 41 -24.99 3.96 -5.35
N ALA A 42 -25.48 5.09 -5.85
CA ALA A 42 -24.64 6.13 -6.43
C ALA A 42 -23.58 6.68 -5.45
N PRO A 43 -23.90 6.95 -4.16
CA PRO A 43 -22.89 7.36 -3.18
C PRO A 43 -21.82 6.29 -2.97
N ALA A 44 -22.22 5.02 -2.83
CA ALA A 44 -21.29 3.90 -2.65
C ALA A 44 -20.34 3.76 -3.86
N ARG A 45 -20.89 3.88 -5.08
CA ARG A 45 -20.10 3.87 -6.32
C ARG A 45 -19.13 5.05 -6.36
N MET A 46 -19.56 6.25 -5.97
CA MET A 46 -18.70 7.42 -5.94
C MET A 46 -17.51 7.22 -4.99
N CYS A 47 -17.77 6.72 -3.77
CA CYS A 47 -16.71 6.40 -2.82
C CYS A 47 -15.74 5.34 -3.36
N ALA A 48 -16.25 4.29 -4.01
CA ALA A 48 -15.42 3.26 -4.61
C ALA A 48 -14.54 3.79 -5.76
N ILE A 49 -15.09 4.64 -6.62
CA ILE A 49 -14.33 5.30 -7.71
C ILE A 49 -13.22 6.16 -7.14
N HIS A 50 -13.52 6.97 -6.11
CA HIS A 50 -12.53 7.80 -5.44
C HIS A 50 -11.46 6.99 -4.71
N ALA A 51 -11.83 5.90 -4.05
CA ALA A 51 -10.85 5.00 -3.44
C ALA A 51 -9.86 4.46 -4.49
N ILE A 52 -10.36 3.97 -5.64
CA ILE A 52 -9.51 3.52 -6.75
C ILE A 52 -8.57 4.64 -7.20
N GLU A 53 -9.11 5.83 -7.47
CA GLU A 53 -8.34 6.99 -7.90
C GLU A 53 -7.22 7.33 -6.91
N LEU A 54 -7.54 7.37 -5.61
CA LEU A 54 -6.58 7.68 -4.55
C LEU A 54 -5.51 6.60 -4.38
N TYR A 55 -5.85 5.30 -4.47
CA TYR A 55 -4.84 4.24 -4.47
C TYR A 55 -3.87 4.39 -5.64
N LEU A 56 -4.37 4.67 -6.84
CA LEU A 56 -3.54 4.88 -8.02
C LEU A 56 -2.68 6.14 -7.87
N ASN A 57 -3.22 7.22 -7.31
CA ASN A 57 -2.47 8.43 -7.02
C ASN A 57 -1.39 8.21 -5.97
N ALA A 58 -1.68 7.49 -4.88
CA ALA A 58 -0.69 7.11 -3.88
C ALA A 58 0.46 6.32 -4.50
N PHE A 59 0.14 5.36 -5.38
CA PHE A 59 1.15 4.63 -6.16
C PHE A 59 1.99 5.57 -7.05
N LEU A 60 1.39 6.47 -7.82
CA LEU A 60 2.12 7.41 -8.68
C LEU A 60 3.04 8.33 -7.86
N ARG A 61 2.54 8.86 -6.74
CA ARG A 61 3.33 9.67 -5.80
C ARG A 61 4.52 8.87 -5.29
N TYR A 62 4.30 7.61 -4.93
CA TYR A 62 5.34 6.71 -4.45
C TYR A 62 6.40 6.40 -5.53
N GLU A 63 5.99 6.34 -6.80
CA GLU A 63 6.89 6.23 -7.96
C GLU A 63 7.59 7.54 -8.35
N GLY A 64 7.41 8.61 -7.56
CA GLY A 64 8.06 9.90 -7.79
C GLY A 64 7.35 10.81 -8.80
N VAL A 65 6.11 10.51 -9.18
CA VAL A 65 5.34 11.38 -10.07
C VAL A 65 4.94 12.66 -9.33
N ALA A 66 5.22 13.80 -9.95
CA ALA A 66 4.94 15.11 -9.38
C ALA A 66 3.42 15.33 -9.18
N PRO A 67 3.00 16.08 -8.14
CA PRO A 67 1.58 16.30 -7.89
C PRO A 67 0.87 17.00 -9.05
N GLU A 68 1.55 17.89 -9.79
CA GLU A 68 1.02 18.59 -10.95
C GLU A 68 0.65 17.63 -12.07
N GLU A 69 1.49 16.63 -12.34
CA GLU A 69 1.23 15.63 -13.37
C GLU A 69 0.06 14.73 -12.98
N ILE A 70 -0.05 14.38 -11.69
CA ILE A 70 -1.20 13.63 -11.19
C ILE A 70 -2.49 14.44 -11.35
N ARG A 71 -2.46 15.74 -11.03
CA ARG A 71 -3.62 16.63 -11.18
C ARG A 71 -4.08 16.76 -12.63
N LYS A 72 -3.15 16.84 -13.58
CA LYS A 72 -3.47 16.92 -15.02
C LYS A 72 -4.22 15.68 -15.54
N ARG A 73 -4.07 14.53 -14.88
CA ARG A 73 -4.82 13.32 -15.23
C ARG A 73 -6.31 13.42 -14.94
N MET A 74 -6.72 14.34 -14.07
CA MET A 74 -8.09 14.42 -13.57
C MET A 74 -8.55 13.03 -13.09
N HIS A 75 -9.75 12.61 -13.47
CA HIS A 75 -10.30 11.30 -13.12
C HIS A 75 -9.95 10.18 -14.12
N ASN A 76 -8.81 10.28 -14.81
CA ASN A 76 -8.32 9.21 -15.69
C ASN A 76 -7.65 8.09 -14.87
N LEU A 77 -8.33 6.95 -14.84
CA LEU A 77 -7.94 5.76 -14.09
C LEU A 77 -7.07 4.79 -14.92
N ALA A 78 -6.90 5.03 -16.22
CA ALA A 78 -6.13 4.18 -17.11
C ALA A 78 -4.71 4.75 -17.31
N GLU A 79 -3.71 3.92 -17.05
CA GLU A 79 -2.29 4.23 -17.30
C GLU A 79 -1.52 2.93 -17.55
N PRO A 80 -0.73 2.81 -18.64
CA PRO A 80 0.08 1.62 -18.91
C PRO A 80 0.96 1.18 -17.73
N MET A 81 1.54 2.16 -17.01
CA MET A 81 2.38 1.91 -15.84
C MET A 81 1.70 1.08 -14.76
N PHE A 82 0.38 1.20 -14.58
CA PHE A 82 -0.35 0.40 -13.60
C PHE A 82 -0.31 -1.08 -13.94
N VAL A 83 -0.47 -1.42 -15.22
CA VAL A 83 -0.40 -2.81 -15.69
C VAL A 83 1.01 -3.36 -15.48
N ASP A 84 2.01 -2.56 -15.83
CA ASP A 84 3.41 -3.00 -15.82
C ASP A 84 3.97 -3.17 -14.42
N LYS A 85 3.73 -2.22 -13.51
CA LYS A 85 4.31 -2.22 -12.16
C LYS A 85 3.45 -2.96 -11.13
N LEU A 86 2.13 -2.75 -11.15
CA LEU A 86 1.21 -3.41 -10.20
C LEU A 86 0.84 -4.84 -10.63
N LYS A 87 1.18 -5.23 -11.88
CA LYS A 87 0.81 -6.52 -12.47
C LYS A 87 -0.69 -6.77 -12.35
N LEU A 88 -1.48 -5.78 -12.80
CA LEU A 88 -2.94 -5.85 -12.80
C LEU A 88 -3.41 -6.92 -13.79
N ARG A 89 -4.50 -7.61 -13.45
CA ARG A 89 -5.18 -8.50 -14.38
C ARG A 89 -5.68 -7.70 -15.58
N LYS A 90 -5.62 -8.31 -16.77
CA LYS A 90 -6.15 -7.71 -18.02
C LYS A 90 -7.58 -7.18 -17.88
N LYS A 91 -8.46 -7.93 -17.20
CA LYS A 91 -9.87 -7.52 -16.97
C LYS A 91 -9.99 -6.28 -16.09
N THR A 92 -9.04 -6.03 -15.22
CA THR A 92 -9.00 -4.88 -14.30
C THR A 92 -8.51 -3.65 -15.05
N ALA A 93 -7.45 -3.78 -15.84
CA ALA A 93 -6.98 -2.71 -16.73
C ALA A 93 -8.08 -2.23 -17.70
N LEU A 94 -8.71 -3.16 -18.41
CA LEU A 94 -9.84 -2.85 -19.31
C LEU A 94 -11.02 -2.20 -18.59
N HIS A 95 -11.25 -2.57 -17.33
CA HIS A 95 -12.32 -1.98 -16.56
C HIS A 95 -12.03 -0.53 -16.14
N LEU A 96 -10.78 -0.21 -15.76
CA LEU A 96 -10.35 1.17 -15.48
C LEU A 96 -10.49 2.07 -16.72
N GLU A 97 -10.13 1.56 -17.90
CA GLU A 97 -10.35 2.23 -19.19
C GLU A 97 -11.83 2.48 -19.46
N ALA A 98 -12.69 1.47 -19.26
CA ALA A 98 -14.12 1.59 -19.47
C ALA A 98 -14.75 2.63 -18.52
N MET A 99 -14.38 2.63 -17.25
CA MET A 99 -14.87 3.60 -16.26
C MET A 99 -14.46 5.04 -16.62
N THR A 100 -13.22 5.21 -17.08
CA THR A 100 -12.70 6.51 -17.55
C THR A 100 -13.46 6.98 -18.78
N THR A 101 -13.60 6.12 -19.78
CA THR A 101 -14.27 6.43 -21.06
C THR A 101 -15.73 6.84 -20.83
N LYS A 102 -16.43 6.11 -19.95
CA LYS A 102 -17.83 6.40 -19.59
C LYS A 102 -17.98 7.59 -18.64
N ARG A 103 -16.87 8.11 -18.09
CA ARG A 103 -16.84 9.18 -17.08
C ARG A 103 -17.76 8.85 -15.90
N GLU A 104 -17.63 7.65 -15.35
CA GLU A 104 -18.57 7.17 -14.31
C GLU A 104 -18.62 8.06 -13.07
N TYR A 105 -17.54 8.77 -12.75
CA TYR A 105 -17.49 9.77 -11.68
C TYR A 105 -18.43 10.97 -11.91
N ILE A 106 -18.73 11.31 -13.16
CA ILE A 106 -19.74 12.33 -13.52
C ILE A 106 -21.13 11.73 -13.35
N ILE A 107 -21.34 10.51 -13.87
CA ILE A 107 -22.65 9.86 -13.82
C ILE A 107 -23.12 9.69 -12.38
N SER A 108 -22.23 9.26 -11.47
CA SER A 108 -22.57 9.08 -10.05
C SER A 108 -22.90 10.37 -9.30
N ARG A 109 -22.60 11.56 -9.86
CA ARG A 109 -22.87 12.86 -9.21
C ARG A 109 -23.98 13.66 -9.87
N TYR A 110 -24.03 13.66 -11.19
CA TYR A 110 -24.79 14.66 -11.95
C TYR A 110 -25.83 14.08 -12.90
N ALA A 111 -25.74 12.78 -13.22
CA ALA A 111 -26.59 12.17 -14.25
C ALA A 111 -27.32 10.93 -13.71
N PRO A 112 -28.24 11.08 -12.74
CA PRO A 112 -29.05 9.96 -12.22
C PRO A 112 -29.80 9.21 -13.34
N GLU A 113 -30.18 9.90 -14.41
CA GLU A 113 -30.81 9.35 -15.61
C GLU A 113 -29.89 8.42 -16.42
N ARG A 114 -28.56 8.54 -16.26
CA ARG A 114 -27.54 7.74 -16.96
C ARG A 114 -26.97 6.60 -16.12
N THR A 115 -27.54 6.32 -14.94
CA THR A 115 -27.04 5.28 -14.01
C THR A 115 -26.99 3.87 -14.63
N ARG A 116 -27.76 3.59 -15.69
CA ARG A 116 -27.71 2.33 -16.45
C ARG A 116 -26.42 2.13 -17.25
N GLU A 117 -25.68 3.20 -17.54
CA GLU A 117 -24.43 3.14 -18.31
C GLU A 117 -23.25 2.69 -17.46
N HIS A 118 -23.38 2.71 -16.13
CA HIS A 118 -22.38 2.22 -15.20
C HIS A 118 -21.98 0.77 -15.52
N THR A 119 -20.71 0.46 -15.29
CA THR A 119 -20.23 -0.91 -15.31
C THR A 119 -20.91 -1.76 -14.23
N ALA A 120 -20.78 -3.09 -14.36
CA ALA A 120 -21.35 -4.00 -13.39
C ALA A 120 -20.76 -3.78 -11.99
N LEU A 121 -21.62 -3.74 -10.97
CA LEU A 121 -21.20 -3.49 -9.58
C LEU A 121 -20.16 -4.52 -9.09
N ASN A 122 -20.37 -5.80 -9.40
CA ASN A 122 -19.41 -6.85 -9.02
C ASN A 122 -18.03 -6.63 -9.65
N ARG A 123 -17.98 -6.04 -10.86
CA ARG A 123 -16.72 -5.70 -11.54
C ARG A 123 -16.03 -4.50 -10.88
N LEU A 124 -16.79 -3.50 -10.43
CA LEU A 124 -16.28 -2.39 -9.64
C LEU A 124 -15.65 -2.87 -8.34
N ASN A 125 -16.35 -3.71 -7.57
CA ASN A 125 -15.82 -4.27 -6.33
C ASN A 125 -14.54 -5.09 -6.56
N ALA A 126 -14.53 -5.96 -7.58
CA ALA A 126 -13.33 -6.74 -7.91
C ALA A 126 -12.14 -5.86 -8.31
N THR A 127 -12.40 -4.77 -9.03
CA THR A 127 -11.36 -3.80 -9.44
C THR A 127 -10.81 -3.05 -8.24
N LEU A 128 -11.69 -2.54 -7.37
CA LEU A 128 -11.32 -1.87 -6.14
C LEU A 128 -10.46 -2.76 -5.25
N SER A 129 -10.89 -4.01 -4.99
CA SER A 129 -10.13 -4.95 -4.17
C SER A 129 -8.77 -5.30 -4.75
N GLU A 130 -8.67 -5.49 -6.07
CA GLU A 130 -7.37 -5.77 -6.71
C GLU A 130 -6.44 -4.56 -6.63
N VAL A 131 -6.92 -3.36 -6.99
CA VAL A 131 -6.11 -2.14 -6.95
C VAL A 131 -5.59 -1.88 -5.53
N MET A 132 -6.47 -1.93 -4.53
CA MET A 132 -6.10 -1.82 -3.10
C MET A 132 -4.99 -2.80 -2.73
N ALA A 133 -5.18 -4.09 -3.00
CA ALA A 133 -4.24 -5.13 -2.61
C ALA A 133 -2.87 -4.96 -3.30
N LYS A 134 -2.88 -4.58 -4.59
CA LYS A 134 -1.65 -4.44 -5.38
C LYS A 134 -0.87 -3.19 -5.00
N VAL A 135 -1.54 -2.05 -4.85
CA VAL A 135 -0.91 -0.80 -4.42
C VAL A 135 -0.35 -0.96 -3.01
N GLY A 136 -1.15 -1.51 -2.08
CA GLY A 136 -0.70 -1.80 -0.72
C GLY A 136 0.56 -2.67 -0.73
N LYS A 137 0.53 -3.82 -1.41
CA LYS A 137 1.71 -4.70 -1.51
C LYS A 137 2.93 -3.97 -2.09
N HIS A 138 2.75 -3.18 -3.14
CA HIS A 138 3.84 -2.47 -3.81
C HIS A 138 4.54 -1.47 -2.88
N MET A 139 3.76 -0.64 -2.18
CA MET A 139 4.30 0.39 -1.28
C MET A 139 5.00 -0.22 -0.05
N HIS A 140 4.51 -1.35 0.48
CA HIS A 140 5.17 -2.05 1.58
C HIS A 140 6.45 -2.78 1.14
N SER A 141 6.44 -3.40 -0.04
CA SER A 141 7.58 -4.18 -0.54
C SER A 141 8.78 -3.29 -0.88
N THR A 142 8.52 -2.14 -1.51
CA THR A 142 9.57 -1.19 -1.89
C THR A 142 10.16 -0.47 -0.67
N SER A 143 9.34 -0.15 0.33
CA SER A 143 9.82 0.40 1.61
C SER A 143 10.79 -0.58 2.31
N SER A 144 10.44 -1.87 2.36
CA SER A 144 11.30 -2.92 2.90
C SER A 144 12.60 -3.10 2.10
N ALA A 145 12.53 -3.03 0.77
CA ALA A 145 13.72 -3.15 -0.09
C ALA A 145 14.66 -1.94 0.04
N ALA A 146 14.13 -0.72 0.07
CA ALA A 146 14.90 0.50 0.28
C ALA A 146 15.57 0.51 1.66
N HIS A 147 14.84 0.09 2.71
CA HIS A 147 15.40 -0.04 4.06
C HIS A 147 16.56 -1.05 4.11
N ARG A 148 16.41 -2.22 3.47
CA ARG A 148 17.50 -3.21 3.37
C ARG A 148 18.72 -2.66 2.62
N GLN A 149 18.54 -1.95 1.52
CA GLN A 149 19.65 -1.36 0.78
C GLN A 149 20.37 -0.26 1.58
N SER A 150 19.63 0.54 2.35
CA SER A 150 20.22 1.53 3.26
C SER A 150 21.09 0.87 4.32
N LEU A 151 20.58 -0.18 4.98
CA LEU A 151 21.36 -0.91 6.00
C LEU A 151 22.63 -1.54 5.41
N LEU A 152 22.56 -2.09 4.20
CA LEU A 152 23.73 -2.64 3.52
C LEU A 152 24.75 -1.55 3.18
N ARG A 153 24.34 -0.36 2.73
CA ARG A 153 25.25 0.76 2.50
C ARG A 153 25.94 1.21 3.78
N THR A 154 25.19 1.39 4.86
CA THR A 154 25.75 1.76 6.17
C THR A 154 26.72 0.70 6.69
N ALA A 155 26.43 -0.59 6.50
CA ALA A 155 27.34 -1.66 6.89
C ALA A 155 28.64 -1.66 6.07
N ILE A 156 28.57 -1.39 4.76
CA ILE A 156 29.75 -1.28 3.88
C ILE A 156 30.60 -0.06 4.25
N GLU A 157 29.97 1.08 4.52
CA GLU A 157 30.66 2.30 4.96
C GLU A 157 31.40 2.06 6.29
N LEU A 158 30.74 1.43 7.26
CA LEU A 158 31.36 1.05 8.54
C LEU A 158 32.51 0.06 8.37
N SER A 159 32.41 -0.89 7.43
CA SER A 159 33.52 -1.83 7.15
C SER A 159 34.70 -1.17 6.42
N SER A 160 34.45 -0.14 5.61
CA SER A 160 35.48 0.60 4.87
C SER A 160 36.27 1.60 5.74
N HIS A 161 35.75 1.93 6.92
CA HIS A 161 36.42 2.79 7.91
C HIS A 161 37.25 2.02 8.94
N PHE A 162 37.26 0.69 8.84
CA PHE A 162 38.06 -0.19 9.70
C PHE A 162 39.23 -0.72 8.86
N ASP A 163 40.27 0.10 8.70
CA ASP A 163 41.56 -0.36 8.20
C ASP A 163 42.10 -1.40 9.19
N TRP A 164 42.11 -2.67 8.76
CA TRP A 164 42.96 -3.66 9.40
C TRP A 164 44.40 -3.31 9.02
N ASP A 165 45.07 -2.52 9.84
CA ASP A 165 46.53 -2.49 9.85
C ASP A 165 47.00 -3.93 10.11
N ALA A 166 47.42 -4.58 9.04
CA ALA A 166 48.08 -5.87 9.09
C ALA A 166 49.49 -5.64 9.63
N ASP A 167 49.60 -5.61 10.96
CA ASP A 167 50.89 -5.66 11.65
C ASP A 167 51.41 -7.11 11.66
N ASP A 168 52.50 -7.28 10.93
CA ASP A 168 53.43 -8.41 10.99
C ASP A 168 54.08 -8.44 12.38
N GLY A 169 53.77 -9.47 13.19
CA GLY A 169 54.47 -9.61 14.46
C GLY A 169 53.96 -10.73 15.36
N THR A 170 54.50 -11.93 15.14
CA THR A 170 54.46 -13.09 16.05
C THR A 170 54.52 -12.74 17.54
N ARG A 171 53.53 -13.16 18.35
CA ARG A 171 53.72 -13.83 19.66
C ARG A 171 52.44 -14.34 20.31
N GLU A 172 52.62 -15.47 21.00
CA GLU A 172 51.66 -16.29 21.71
C GLU A 172 50.79 -15.55 22.73
N GLY A 173 49.53 -15.98 22.85
CA GLY A 173 48.62 -15.55 23.90
C GLY A 173 47.25 -16.18 23.76
N ALA A 174 47.11 -17.42 24.22
CA ALA A 174 45.85 -18.16 24.22
C ALA A 174 44.77 -17.42 25.04
N LEU A 175 43.66 -17.03 24.39
CA LEU A 175 42.45 -16.59 25.09
C LEU A 175 41.33 -17.64 24.95
N LYS A 176 40.96 -18.18 26.11
CA LYS A 176 40.04 -19.29 26.34
C LYS A 176 38.64 -19.00 25.78
N ARG A 177 38.04 -20.02 25.14
CA ARG A 177 36.61 -20.09 24.82
C ARG A 177 35.80 -20.20 26.13
N PRO A 178 34.71 -19.43 26.33
CA PRO A 178 33.77 -19.74 27.39
C PRO A 178 32.92 -20.96 26.99
N ASN A 179 33.00 -21.98 27.82
CA ASN A 179 32.22 -23.21 27.75
C ASN A 179 30.93 -22.98 28.54
N VAL A 180 29.76 -23.05 27.91
CA VAL A 180 28.47 -23.07 28.61
C VAL A 180 27.71 -24.30 28.14
N SER A 181 27.99 -25.42 28.82
CA SER A 181 27.13 -26.60 28.80
C SER A 181 26.11 -26.49 29.93
N GLN A 182 24.84 -26.54 29.51
CA GLN A 182 23.72 -27.27 30.13
C GLN A 182 23.72 -27.41 31.65
N ASP A 183 22.80 -26.71 32.31
CA ASP A 183 22.24 -27.19 33.57
C ASP A 183 20.79 -27.64 33.39
N LYS A 184 20.60 -28.92 33.76
CA LYS A 184 19.35 -29.66 33.79
C LYS A 184 18.48 -29.19 34.96
N ALA A 185 17.18 -29.22 34.73
CA ALA A 185 16.17 -29.18 35.78
C ALA A 185 16.32 -30.32 36.81
N PRO A 186 15.81 -30.15 38.04
CA PRO A 186 15.34 -31.26 38.83
C PRO A 186 13.81 -31.23 38.95
N ALA A 187 13.22 -32.42 38.78
CA ALA A 187 11.86 -32.74 39.19
C ALA A 187 11.93 -33.76 40.33
N GLU A 188 11.07 -33.57 41.35
CA GLU A 188 10.51 -34.53 42.34
C GLU A 188 10.47 -33.89 43.75
N ARG A 189 9.55 -34.20 44.67
CA ARG A 189 8.11 -34.55 44.69
C ARG A 189 7.74 -34.49 46.20
N LEU A 190 6.50 -34.06 46.48
CA LEU A 190 5.62 -34.46 47.60
C LEU A 190 6.03 -34.21 49.07
N GLY A 191 5.17 -33.45 49.77
CA GLY A 191 4.99 -33.48 51.23
C GLY A 191 3.61 -32.93 51.60
N HIS A 192 2.80 -33.76 52.27
CA HIS A 192 1.43 -33.49 52.74
C HIS A 192 1.35 -32.38 53.83
N GLY A 193 0.13 -31.83 54.05
CA GLY A 193 -0.24 -30.76 55.01
C GLY A 193 -0.07 -31.11 56.50
N PRO A 194 -0.81 -30.51 57.49
CA PRO A 194 -2.09 -29.78 57.41
C PRO A 194 -2.12 -28.41 58.14
N LEU A 195 -3.15 -27.60 57.86
CA LEU A 195 -4.08 -26.92 58.79
C LEU A 195 -5.00 -25.97 58.00
#